data_AF-A0A0F9CF60-F1
#
_entry.id   AF-A0A0F9CF60-F1
#
_cell.length_a   1.000
_cell.length_b   1.000
_cell.length_c   1.000
_cell.angle_alpha   90.00
_cell.angle_beta   90.00
_cell.angle_gamma   90.00
#
_symmetry.space_group_name_H-M   'P 1'
#
loop_
_entity.id
_entity.type
_entity.pdbx_description
1 polymer ?
#
loop_
_entity_poly.entity_id
_entity_poly.type
_entity_poly.pdbx_seq_one_letter_code
_entity_poly.pdbx_strand_id
1 'polypeptide(L)'
;MVVSITSSGYIKRLPLSTYRKQKRGGIGVIGMETKEDDYIEHLKICSTHDFLLFLTNFGKVYRLKVYELPEGARTSRGKALVNVLPLRDGERVMAVI
;
A
#
# COMPACT_ATOMS: atom_id res chain seq x y z
N MET A 1 -7.65 -6.75 5.66
CA MET A 1 -7.38 -5.88 4.49
C MET A 1 -5.99 -6.19 3.97
N VAL A 2 -5.79 -6.20 2.66
CA VAL A 2 -4.46 -6.16 2.06
C VAL A 2 -4.13 -4.68 1.85
N VAL A 3 -2.96 -4.25 2.32
CA VAL A 3 -2.41 -2.92 2.07
C VAL A 3 -1.20 -3.09 1.17
N SER A 4 -1.17 -2.35 0.07
CA SER A 4 -0.08 -2.37 -0.90
C SER A 4 0.50 -0.98 -1.05
N ILE A 5 1.83 -0.89 -1.03
CA ILE A 5 2.60 0.33 -1.25
C ILE A 5 3.61 0.07 -2.36
N THR A 6 3.68 0.96 -3.33
CA THR A 6 4.67 0.86 -4.41
C THR A 6 5.91 1.68 -4.16
N SER A 7 6.99 1.34 -4.86
CA SER A 7 8.28 2.05 -4.80
C SER A 7 8.15 3.54 -5.17
N SER A 8 7.26 3.87 -6.12
CA SER A 8 6.95 5.27 -6.45
C SER A 8 6.04 5.99 -5.44
N GLY A 9 5.64 5.31 -4.36
CA GLY A 9 4.93 5.88 -3.24
C GLY A 9 3.41 5.91 -3.39
N TYR A 10 2.80 5.02 -4.18
CA TYR A 10 1.34 4.85 -4.20
C TYR A 10 0.88 3.86 -3.14
N ILE A 11 -0.20 4.19 -2.44
CA ILE A 11 -0.80 3.36 -1.39
C ILE A 11 -2.28 3.12 -1.66
N LYS A 12 -2.73 1.89 -1.39
CA LYS A 12 -4.16 1.53 -1.30
C LYS A 12 -4.39 0.39 -0.32
N ARG A 13 -5.63 0.28 0.14
CA ARG A 13 -6.15 -0.92 0.80
C ARG A 13 -7.21 -1.59 -0.06
N LEU A 14 -7.31 -2.92 0.07
CA LEU A 14 -8.35 -3.71 -0.56
C LEU A 14 -8.80 -4.88 0.34
N PRO A 15 -10.05 -5.34 0.22
CA PRO A 15 -10.52 -6.51 0.93
C PRO A 15 -9.67 -7.75 0.60
N LEU A 16 -9.45 -8.61 1.59
CA LEU A 16 -8.69 -9.86 1.37
C LEU A 16 -9.42 -10.80 0.39
N SER A 17 -10.76 -10.77 0.40
CA SER A 17 -11.62 -11.53 -0.52
C SER A 17 -11.41 -11.20 -2.00
N THR A 18 -10.81 -10.04 -2.31
CA THR A 18 -10.46 -9.63 -3.67
C THR A 18 -9.36 -10.51 -4.28
N TYR A 19 -8.46 -11.06 -3.45
CA TYR A 19 -7.47 -12.05 -3.87
C TYR A 19 -8.04 -13.45 -3.69
N ARG A 20 -8.77 -13.93 -4.70
CA ARG A 20 -9.33 -15.30 -4.64
C ARG A 20 -8.23 -16.35 -4.78
N LYS A 21 -8.41 -17.45 -4.05
CA LYS A 21 -7.61 -18.66 -4.19
C LYS A 21 -7.71 -19.18 -5.62
N GLN A 22 -6.58 -19.26 -6.31
CA GLN A 22 -6.49 -19.94 -7.60
C GLN A 22 -6.18 -21.42 -7.42
N LYS A 23 -6.63 -22.25 -8.37
CA LYS A 23 -6.26 -23.68 -8.44
C LYS A 23 -4.82 -23.81 -8.95
N ARG A 24 -4.20 -24.99 -8.77
CA ARG A 24 -2.87 -25.28 -9.32
C ARG A 24 -2.85 -25.04 -10.84
N GLY A 25 -1.77 -24.46 -11.35
CA GLY A 25 -1.60 -24.11 -12.77
C GLY A 25 -2.05 -22.69 -13.15
N GLY A 26 -2.56 -21.89 -12.20
CA GLY A 26 -2.84 -20.47 -12.44
C GLY A 26 -1.58 -19.61 -12.44
N ILE A 27 -1.51 -18.63 -13.34
CA ILE A 27 -0.37 -17.70 -13.51
C ILE A 27 -0.43 -16.53 -12.47
N GLY A 28 -1.38 -16.58 -11.53
CA GLY A 28 -1.61 -15.54 -10.54
C GLY A 28 -2.72 -14.57 -10.94
N VAL A 29 -2.95 -13.56 -10.09
CA VAL A 29 -3.95 -12.51 -10.28
C VAL A 29 -3.23 -11.16 -10.23
N ILE A 30 -3.42 -10.32 -11.25
CA ILE A 30 -2.85 -8.96 -11.26
C ILE A 30 -3.37 -8.17 -10.05
N GLY A 31 -2.48 -7.75 -9.16
CA GLY A 31 -2.87 -7.09 -7.90
C GLY A 31 -3.03 -5.57 -7.98
N MET A 32 -2.47 -4.95 -9.03
CA MET A 32 -2.43 -3.51 -9.25
C MET A 32 -1.90 -3.25 -10.67
N GLU A 33 -2.47 -2.29 -11.39
CA GLU A 33 -1.75 -1.67 -12.50
C GLU A 33 -0.66 -0.77 -11.92
N THR A 34 0.57 -0.93 -12.37
CA THR A 34 1.68 -0.07 -11.96
C THR A 34 2.00 0.94 -13.07
N LYS A 35 2.67 2.04 -12.70
CA LYS A 35 3.34 2.89 -13.71
C LYS A 35 4.51 2.09 -14.31
N GLU A 36 5.00 2.50 -15.48
CA GLU A 36 6.26 1.95 -16.01
C GLU A 36 7.36 2.02 -14.93
N ASP A 37 8.08 0.91 -14.76
CA ASP A 37 9.11 0.67 -13.73
C ASP A 37 8.65 0.78 -12.26
N ASP A 38 7.34 0.82 -11.99
CA ASP A 38 6.82 0.79 -10.62
C ASP A 38 6.42 -0.64 -10.21
N TYR A 39 6.69 -0.98 -8.96
CA TYR A 39 6.42 -2.29 -8.38
C TYR A 39 5.96 -2.16 -6.93
N ILE A 40 5.27 -3.18 -6.44
CA ILE A 40 4.84 -3.22 -5.04
C ILE A 40 6.06 -3.51 -4.17
N GLU A 41 6.45 -2.53 -3.35
CA GLU A 41 7.57 -2.62 -2.41
C GLU A 41 7.12 -3.22 -1.07
N HIS A 42 5.92 -2.86 -0.60
CA HIS A 42 5.36 -3.38 0.63
C HIS A 42 3.97 -3.95 0.42
N LEU A 43 3.75 -5.17 0.92
CA LEU A 43 2.45 -5.81 0.96
C LEU A 43 2.19 -6.37 2.35
N LYS A 44 1.14 -5.88 3.00
CA LYS A 44 0.80 -6.22 4.39
C LYS A 44 -0.65 -6.67 4.49
N ILE A 45 -0.91 -7.64 5.37
CA ILE A 45 -2.27 -8.03 5.75
C ILE A 45 -2.53 -7.47 7.14
N CYS A 46 -3.53 -6.60 7.25
CA CYS A 46 -3.85 -5.90 8.49
C CYS A 46 -5.37 -5.90 8.73
N SER A 47 -5.79 -5.79 9.99
CA SER A 47 -7.15 -5.43 10.35
C SER A 47 -7.43 -3.95 10.03
N THR A 48 -8.70 -3.58 9.86
CA THR A 48 -9.09 -2.19 9.55
C THR A 48 -8.72 -1.22 10.67
N HIS A 49 -8.74 -1.68 11.92
CA HIS A 49 -8.46 -0.88 13.11
C HIS A 49 -7.00 -0.94 13.56
N ASP A 50 -6.14 -1.66 12.84
CA ASP A 50 -4.71 -1.67 13.14
C ASP A 50 -4.10 -0.30 12.80
N PHE A 51 -3.01 0.02 13.48
CA PHE A 51 -2.17 1.16 13.15
C PHE A 51 -1.03 0.70 12.25
N LEU A 52 -0.82 1.42 11.16
CA LEU A 52 0.39 1.32 10.36
C LEU A 52 1.35 2.42 10.79
N LEU A 53 2.62 2.04 10.95
CA LEU A 53 3.70 2.98 11.24
C LEU A 53 4.55 3.18 10.00
N PHE A 54 4.69 4.43 9.57
CA PHE A 54 5.49 4.84 8.42
C PHE A 54 6.75 5.52 8.92
N LEU A 55 7.89 4.85 8.74
CA LEU A 55 9.21 5.38 9.11
C LEU A 55 9.82 6.05 7.90
N THR A 56 10.28 7.30 8.06
CA THR A 56 10.83 8.08 6.95
C THR A 56 12.35 8.20 7.00
N ASN A 57 12.97 8.56 5.88
CA ASN A 57 14.40 8.85 5.79
C ASN A 57 14.84 10.01 6.69
N PHE A 58 13.91 10.82 7.18
CA PHE A 58 14.18 11.93 8.09
C PHE A 58 14.07 11.51 9.57
N GLY A 59 13.90 10.22 9.85
CA GLY A 59 13.77 9.69 11.21
C GLY A 59 12.43 9.98 11.87
N LYS A 60 11.42 10.41 11.11
CA LYS A 60 10.06 10.61 11.63
C LYS A 60 9.25 9.33 11.54
N VAL A 61 8.27 9.22 12.42
CA VAL A 61 7.27 8.16 12.41
C VAL A 61 5.90 8.79 12.27
N TYR A 62 5.19 8.44 11.21
CA TYR A 62 3.77 8.75 11.07
C TYR A 62 2.96 7.51 11.41
N ARG A 63 1.78 7.71 12.01
CA ARG A 63 0.86 6.63 12.36
C ARG A 63 -0.51 6.92 11.76
N LEU A 64 -1.07 5.94 11.07
CA LEU A 64 -2.40 6.03 10.48
C LEU A 64 -3.17 4.73 10.70
N LYS A 65 -4.49 4.81 10.92
CA LYS A 65 -5.34 3.61 10.94
C LYS A 65 -5.51 3.09 9.52
N VAL A 66 -5.59 1.76 9.38
CA VAL A 66 -5.76 1.14 8.06
C VAL A 66 -7.04 1.63 7.38
N TYR A 67 -8.15 1.82 8.09
CA TYR A 67 -9.40 2.29 7.48
C TYR A 67 -9.31 3.68 6.83
N GLU A 68 -8.37 4.52 7.28
CA GLU A 68 -8.14 5.88 6.75
C GLU A 68 -7.40 5.85 5.39
N LEU A 69 -6.77 4.73 5.05
CA LEU A 69 -6.16 4.54 3.74
C LEU A 69 -7.23 4.48 2.65
N PRO A 70 -6.91 4.96 1.43
CA PRO A 70 -7.83 4.90 0.31
C PRO A 70 -8.14 3.45 -0.07
N GLU A 71 -9.43 3.12 -0.08
CA GLU A 71 -9.90 1.86 -0.64
C GLU A 71 -9.87 1.95 -2.16
N GLY A 72 -9.29 0.93 -2.79
CA GLY A 72 -9.13 0.88 -4.25
C GLY A 72 -9.59 -0.44 -4.83
N ALA A 73 -10.01 -0.41 -6.09
CA ALA A 73 -10.21 -1.61 -6.87
C ALA A 73 -8.88 -2.37 -7.07
N ARG A 74 -8.96 -3.67 -7.36
CA ARG A 74 -7.79 -4.52 -7.60
C ARG A 74 -6.87 -3.93 -8.67
N THR A 75 -7.39 -3.42 -9.79
CA THR A 75 -6.57 -2.85 -10.86
C THR A 75 -6.14 -1.40 -10.59
N SER A 76 -6.81 -0.68 -9.68
CA SER A 76 -6.51 0.74 -9.43
C SER A 76 -5.12 0.96 -8.84
N ARG A 77 -4.54 2.14 -9.08
CA ARG A 77 -3.21 2.49 -8.56
C ARG A 77 -3.20 2.91 -7.09
N GLY A 78 -4.34 3.35 -6.55
CA GLY A 78 -4.37 3.99 -5.23
C GLY A 78 -4.04 5.48 -5.29
N LYS A 79 -3.62 6.06 -4.16
CA LYS A 79 -3.23 7.47 -4.04
C LYS A 79 -1.76 7.59 -3.67
N ALA A 80 -1.12 8.70 -4.07
CA ALA A 80 0.23 9.00 -3.62
C ALA A 80 0.30 9.24 -2.10
N LEU A 81 1.35 8.74 -1.45
CA LEU A 81 1.57 8.83 -0.01
C LEU A 81 1.63 10.28 0.49
N VAL A 82 2.15 11.21 -0.31
CA VAL A 82 2.18 12.65 -0.01
C VAL A 82 0.78 13.27 0.16
N ASN A 83 -0.27 12.63 -0.38
CA ASN A 83 -1.66 13.07 -0.22
C ASN A 83 -2.35 12.41 0.99
N VAL A 84 -1.68 11.46 1.65
CA VAL A 84 -2.20 10.70 2.79
C VAL A 84 -1.45 11.08 4.07
N LEU A 85 -0.16 11.37 3.96
CA LEU A 85 0.72 11.76 5.05
C LEU A 85 1.32 13.15 4.77
N PRO A 86 1.48 14.00 5.79
CA PRO A 86 2.08 15.33 5.64
C PRO A 86 3.61 15.24 5.53
N LEU A 87 4.09 14.63 4.44
CA LEU A 87 5.51 14.47 4.14
C LEU A 87 6.11 15.81 3.70
N ARG A 88 7.34 16.09 4.17
CA ARG A 88 8.12 17.24 3.68
C ARG A 88 8.68 16.96 2.29
N ASP A 89 9.13 18.03 1.63
CA ASP A 89 9.87 17.88 0.37
C ASP A 89 11.14 17.04 0.58
N GLY A 90 11.38 16.07 -0.32
CA GLY A 90 12.44 15.07 -0.20
C GLY A 90 12.26 14.01 0.90
N GLU A 91 11.16 14.05 1.67
CA GLU A 91 10.86 13.03 2.69
C GLU A 91 10.19 11.81 2.05
N ARG A 92 10.79 10.63 2.22
CA ARG A 92 10.29 9.36 1.68
C ARG A 92 10.10 8.33 2.78
N VAL A 93 9.10 7.48 2.63
CA VAL A 93 8.88 6.32 3.51
C VAL A 93 9.93 5.26 3.18
N MET A 94 10.59 4.74 4.22
CA MET A 94 11.63 3.73 4.13
C MET A 94 11.17 2.37 4.65
N ALA A 95 10.22 2.37 5.60
CA ALA A 95 9.67 1.15 6.15
C ALA A 95 8.23 1.36 6.60
N VAL A 96 7.43 0.30 6.48
CA VAL A 96 6.07 0.23 7.01
C VAL A 96 5.92 -1.00 7.89
N ILE A 97 5.58 -0.76 9.15
CA ILE A 97 5.44 -1.80 10.17
C ILE A 97 3.98 -2.10 10.37
#